data_AF-A0A2V8MZR6-F1
#
_entry.id   AF-A0A2V8MZR6-F1
#
_cell.length_a   1.000
_cell.length_b   1.000
_cell.length_c   1.000
_cell.angle_alpha   90.00
_cell.angle_beta   90.00
_cell.angle_gamma   90.00
#
_symmetry.space_group_name_H-M   'P 1'
#
loop_
_entity.id
_entity.type
_entity.pdbx_description
1 polymer ?
#
loop_
_entity_poly.entity_id
_entity_poly.type
_entity_poly.pdbx_seq_one_letter_code
_entity_poly.pdbx_strand_id
1 'polypeptide(L)'
;MEGKINQNPAAELIREIAAAKLSGALRLSHGQAQAAVYFETGTLTFAASNLRAHRLPAVLKRGAVLNEDQLAKLPATSSDEELLAAIEQGKLLDACTLAKVREQQVADVLRAILLWTDGLWKFDQRVRLAGNARVRIDVSRLLRECARHLPEDFVASRFNGTDPAFERAPADISQQSLTAAESSLLSKAEPPTKLSKLIELARLNQEKSQRAIYGLWLAGALHCSDWPKTFAIAAAAENRAGSAAPIKSERLEPESVTASTEKDAKQELEKFFARLERAADHYEVLDVVRQATAEEIKSAYHDLARRFHPDRFHRSHPELRSQIDSAFARIAQAYEHLSDQSLRAAYDRIRARRSPKVEGQSPKIDRQQSVEAASDHEPASGTEINRAEVSFQAGMNLLKQNRREEATRFFAEAATLEPRQARYRAHYGQMLIGQANMRRVAEVELQAALALEPENSSYRVMLAELYRALGLRRRAEGELQRALAADPKNEEAHLLLSSLKK
;
A
#
# COMPACT_ATOMS: atom_id res chain seq x y z
N MET A 1 6.84 3.54 -9.32
CA MET A 1 7.39 2.30 -9.92
C MET A 1 6.87 1.12 -9.12
N GLU A 2 6.54 0.00 -9.74
CA GLU A 2 6.02 -1.18 -9.06
C GLU A 2 6.44 -2.47 -9.77
N GLY A 3 6.42 -3.60 -9.06
CA GLY A 3 6.85 -4.89 -9.58
C GLY A 3 6.70 -6.02 -8.58
N LYS A 4 7.31 -7.18 -8.87
CA LYS A 4 7.26 -8.38 -8.02
C LYS A 4 8.57 -8.60 -7.27
N ILE A 5 8.47 -9.04 -6.01
CA ILE A 5 9.63 -9.26 -5.13
C ILE A 5 10.51 -10.43 -5.62
N ASN A 6 9.92 -11.45 -6.24
CA ASN A 6 10.68 -12.57 -6.81
C ASN A 6 11.59 -12.15 -7.99
N GLN A 7 11.23 -11.07 -8.68
CA GLN A 7 12.02 -10.49 -9.78
C GLN A 7 13.01 -9.46 -9.23
N ASN A 8 12.56 -8.59 -8.35
CA ASN A 8 13.35 -7.53 -7.71
C ASN A 8 13.24 -7.66 -6.18
N PRO A 9 14.14 -8.43 -5.54
CA PRO A 9 14.10 -8.67 -4.11
C PRO A 9 14.26 -7.37 -3.31
N ALA A 10 13.66 -7.31 -2.12
CA ALA A 10 13.75 -6.12 -1.26
C ALA A 10 15.20 -5.71 -0.99
N ALA A 11 16.12 -6.67 -0.80
CA ALA A 11 17.54 -6.40 -0.58
C ALA A 11 18.20 -5.66 -1.77
N GLU A 12 17.89 -6.07 -3.00
CA GLU A 12 18.41 -5.43 -4.22
C GLU A 12 17.81 -4.03 -4.39
N LEU A 13 16.49 -3.90 -4.20
CA LEU A 13 15.79 -2.61 -4.28
C LEU A 13 16.36 -1.58 -3.30
N ILE A 14 16.60 -1.98 -2.05
CA ILE A 14 17.14 -1.10 -1.00
C ILE A 14 18.56 -0.64 -1.37
N ARG A 15 19.41 -1.56 -1.84
CA ARG A 15 20.75 -1.23 -2.34
C ARG A 15 20.68 -0.27 -3.53
N GLU A 16 19.83 -0.54 -4.51
CA GLU A 16 19.71 0.32 -5.70
C GLU A 16 19.22 1.73 -5.33
N ILE A 17 18.22 1.85 -4.44
CA ILE A 17 17.73 3.13 -3.93
C ILE A 17 18.85 3.91 -3.24
N ALA A 18 19.66 3.22 -2.43
CA ALA A 18 20.80 3.83 -1.74
C ALA A 18 21.87 4.30 -2.74
N ALA A 19 22.24 3.46 -3.70
CA ALA A 19 23.23 3.79 -4.73
C ALA A 19 22.76 4.95 -5.64
N ALA A 20 21.48 5.00 -5.98
CA ALA A 20 20.86 6.05 -6.78
C ALA A 20 20.47 7.31 -5.97
N LYS A 21 20.73 7.33 -4.66
CA LYS A 21 20.42 8.45 -3.74
C LYS A 21 18.94 8.88 -3.79
N LEU A 22 18.03 7.93 -4.02
CA LEU A 22 16.61 8.24 -4.16
C LEU A 22 15.97 8.53 -2.79
N SER A 23 15.01 9.45 -2.79
CA SER A 23 14.16 9.74 -1.63
C SER A 23 12.74 9.27 -1.92
N GLY A 24 12.05 8.69 -0.94
CA GLY A 24 10.71 8.14 -1.16
C GLY A 24 10.30 7.09 -0.15
N ALA A 25 9.20 6.40 -0.45
CA ALA A 25 8.73 5.25 0.30
C ALA A 25 8.66 4.01 -0.61
N LEU A 26 9.32 2.93 -0.17
CA LEU A 26 9.20 1.59 -0.73
C LEU A 26 8.15 0.82 0.06
N ARG A 27 6.99 0.57 -0.56
CA ARG A 27 5.92 -0.25 -0.01
C ARG A 27 6.08 -1.68 -0.51
N LEU A 28 5.98 -2.64 0.39
CA LEU A 28 6.14 -4.08 0.16
C LEU A 28 4.91 -4.80 0.68
N SER A 29 4.46 -5.83 -0.02
CA SER A 29 3.34 -6.67 0.40
C SER A 29 3.61 -8.14 0.06
N HIS A 30 3.35 -9.01 1.02
CA HIS A 30 3.49 -10.46 0.91
C HIS A 30 2.32 -11.12 1.67
N GLY A 31 1.37 -11.69 0.93
CA GLY A 31 0.12 -12.19 1.50
C GLY A 31 -0.65 -11.09 2.24
N GLN A 32 -0.86 -11.27 3.55
CA GLN A 32 -1.49 -10.28 4.43
C GLN A 32 -0.47 -9.32 5.07
N ALA A 33 0.83 -9.59 4.94
CA ALA A 33 1.88 -8.75 5.49
C ALA A 33 2.13 -7.56 4.58
N GLN A 34 2.20 -6.37 5.17
CA GLN A 34 2.52 -5.11 4.51
C GLN A 34 3.64 -4.42 5.28
N ALA A 35 4.53 -3.78 4.54
CA ALA A 35 5.60 -2.98 5.09
C ALA A 35 5.88 -1.75 4.24
N ALA A 36 6.40 -0.70 4.86
CA ALA A 36 6.87 0.50 4.19
C ALA A 36 8.24 0.86 4.73
N VAL A 37 9.18 1.13 3.82
CA VAL A 37 10.55 1.56 4.12
C VAL A 37 10.74 2.95 3.53
N TYR A 38 11.24 3.88 4.34
CA TYR A 38 11.38 5.28 3.98
C TYR A 38 12.84 5.65 3.76
N PHE A 39 13.08 6.43 2.72
CA PHE A 39 14.40 6.87 2.28
C PHE A 39 14.47 8.37 2.12
N GLU A 40 15.61 8.94 2.49
CA GLU A 40 15.99 10.33 2.27
C GLU A 40 17.40 10.36 1.70
N THR A 41 17.52 10.87 0.47
CA THR A 41 18.78 10.94 -0.30
C THR A 41 19.58 9.62 -0.34
N GLY A 42 18.88 8.49 -0.43
CA GLY A 42 19.46 7.14 -0.41
C GLY A 42 19.69 6.55 0.98
N THR A 43 19.55 7.35 2.04
CA THR A 43 19.67 6.87 3.42
C THR A 43 18.33 6.32 3.88
N LEU A 44 18.31 5.09 4.40
CA LEU A 44 17.14 4.50 5.03
C LEU A 44 16.91 5.17 6.37
N THR A 45 15.75 5.83 6.54
CA THR A 45 15.44 6.62 7.73
C THR A 45 14.44 5.96 8.66
N PHE A 46 13.54 5.12 8.15
CA PHE A 46 12.53 4.44 8.94
C PHE A 46 11.93 3.24 8.21
N ALA A 47 11.34 2.30 8.93
CA ALA A 47 10.48 1.27 8.36
C ALA A 47 9.37 0.86 9.33
N ALA A 48 8.20 0.53 8.79
CA ALA A 48 7.04 0.07 9.54
C ALA A 48 6.37 -1.13 8.86
N SER A 49 5.65 -1.93 9.63
CA SER A 49 4.91 -3.09 9.13
C SER A 49 3.62 -3.31 9.92
N ASN A 50 2.63 -3.94 9.28
CA ASN A 50 1.38 -4.33 9.92
C ASN A 50 1.47 -5.64 10.75
N LEU A 51 2.65 -6.27 10.80
CA LEU A 51 2.87 -7.51 11.54
C LEU A 51 2.92 -7.27 13.05
N ARG A 52 2.12 -8.02 13.82
CA ARG A 52 2.04 -7.91 15.29
C ARG A 52 3.38 -8.07 15.99
N ALA A 53 4.27 -8.91 15.45
CA ALA A 53 5.60 -9.13 16.01
C ALA A 53 6.50 -7.87 15.96
N HIS A 54 6.22 -6.93 15.06
CA HIS A 54 6.98 -5.69 14.88
C HIS A 54 6.35 -4.50 15.62
N ARG A 55 5.21 -4.69 16.29
CA ARG A 55 4.58 -3.65 17.11
C ARG A 55 5.42 -3.38 18.35
N LEU A 56 5.46 -2.13 18.79
CA LEU A 56 6.28 -1.70 19.91
C LEU A 56 6.14 -2.57 21.19
N PRO A 57 4.93 -2.97 21.65
CA PRO A 57 4.80 -3.83 22.82
C PRO A 57 5.49 -5.19 22.69
N ALA A 58 5.48 -5.77 21.48
CA ALA A 58 6.13 -7.05 21.23
C ALA A 58 7.66 -6.93 21.23
N VAL A 59 8.19 -5.81 20.74
CA VAL A 59 9.64 -5.50 20.76
C VAL A 59 10.11 -5.26 22.20
N LEU A 60 9.37 -4.46 22.98
CA LEU A 60 9.67 -4.18 24.39
C LEU A 60 9.67 -5.45 25.24
N LYS A 61 8.69 -6.34 25.03
CA LYS A 61 8.62 -7.64 25.71
C LYS A 61 9.81 -8.53 25.36
N ARG A 62 10.17 -8.62 24.07
CA ARG A 62 11.28 -9.47 23.60
C ARG A 62 12.64 -9.00 24.09
N GLY A 63 12.82 -7.68 24.16
CA GLY A 63 14.04 -7.07 24.70
C GLY A 63 14.16 -7.16 26.23
N ALA A 64 13.14 -7.70 26.93
CA ALA A 64 13.04 -7.70 28.39
C ALA A 64 13.24 -6.30 29.01
N VAL A 65 12.86 -5.26 28.28
CA VAL A 65 13.07 -3.86 28.67
C VAL A 65 12.00 -3.40 29.67
N LEU A 66 10.77 -3.92 29.54
CA LEU A 66 9.66 -3.68 30.45
C LEU A 66 9.08 -5.01 30.94
N ASN A 67 8.66 -5.03 32.20
CA ASN A 67 7.99 -6.18 32.82
C ASN A 67 6.53 -6.29 32.35
N GLU A 68 5.93 -7.48 32.47
CA GLU A 68 4.54 -7.71 32.04
C GLU A 68 3.53 -6.77 32.70
N ASP A 69 3.73 -6.43 33.98
CA ASP A 69 2.88 -5.49 34.72
C ASP A 69 2.97 -4.05 34.21
N GLN A 70 4.13 -3.65 33.67
CA GLN A 70 4.31 -2.33 33.08
C GLN A 70 3.74 -2.29 31.65
N LEU A 71 3.88 -3.38 30.89
CA LEU A 71 3.27 -3.52 29.58
C LEU A 71 1.74 -3.54 29.65
N ALA A 72 1.16 -4.15 30.70
CA ALA A 72 -0.28 -4.19 30.92
C ALA A 72 -0.89 -2.80 31.21
N LYS A 73 -0.09 -1.85 31.69
CA LYS A 73 -0.51 -0.45 31.94
C LYS A 73 -0.55 0.40 30.68
N LEU A 74 0.02 -0.08 29.56
CA LEU A 74 0.00 0.64 28.30
C LEU A 74 -1.32 0.40 27.55
N PRO A 75 -1.91 1.45 26.92
CA PRO A 75 -3.16 1.32 26.18
C PRO A 75 -3.01 0.37 24.99
N ALA A 76 -3.62 -0.81 25.05
CA ALA A 76 -3.44 -1.90 24.08
C ALA A 76 -3.91 -1.58 22.64
N THR A 77 -4.76 -0.56 22.47
CA THR A 77 -5.33 -0.14 21.17
C THR A 77 -4.64 1.07 20.56
N SER A 78 -3.66 1.67 21.24
CA SER A 78 -2.99 2.88 20.79
C SER A 78 -1.99 2.65 19.66
N SER A 79 -1.71 3.71 18.90
CA SER A 79 -0.64 3.69 17.89
C SER A 79 0.74 3.58 18.56
N ASP A 80 1.75 3.10 17.82
CA ASP A 80 3.12 2.99 18.37
C ASP A 80 3.68 4.36 18.77
N GLU A 81 3.29 5.44 18.07
CA GLU A 81 3.67 6.82 18.44
C GLU A 81 3.04 7.28 19.77
N GLU A 82 1.74 7.01 19.97
CA GLU A 82 1.07 7.29 21.26
C GLU A 82 1.69 6.50 22.41
N LEU A 83 2.04 5.24 22.16
CA LEU A 83 2.69 4.39 23.16
C LEU A 83 4.07 4.94 23.55
N LEU A 84 4.85 5.42 22.59
CA LEU A 84 6.14 6.03 22.87
C LEU A 84 5.99 7.33 23.65
N ALA A 85 5.04 8.20 23.25
CA ALA A 85 4.73 9.41 23.99
C ALA A 85 4.30 9.10 25.44
N ALA A 86 3.51 8.04 25.65
CA ALA A 86 3.10 7.60 26.99
C ALA A 86 4.28 7.06 27.82
N ILE A 87 5.22 6.32 27.21
CA ILE A 87 6.44 5.83 27.87
C ILE A 87 7.34 7.00 28.27
N GLU A 88 7.51 8.00 27.40
CA GLU A 88 8.28 9.22 27.67
C GLU A 88 7.64 10.04 28.81
N GLN A 89 6.33 10.27 28.75
CA GLN A 89 5.59 11.00 29.78
C GLN A 89 5.62 10.27 31.13
N GLY A 90 5.47 8.94 31.11
CA GLY A 90 5.53 8.10 32.29
C GLY A 90 6.95 7.92 32.87
N LYS A 91 7.99 8.43 32.17
CA LYS A 91 9.41 8.22 32.49
C LYS A 91 9.75 6.75 32.77
N LEU A 92 9.07 5.84 32.07
CA LEU A 92 9.26 4.41 32.25
C LEU A 92 10.60 3.95 31.67
N LEU A 93 11.08 4.64 30.64
CA LEU A 93 12.38 4.43 30.00
C LEU A 93 13.06 5.77 29.75
N ASP A 94 14.40 5.74 29.73
CA ASP A 94 15.21 6.86 29.29
C ASP A 94 15.20 7.01 27.76
N ALA A 95 15.42 8.23 27.28
CA ALA A 95 15.40 8.55 25.85
C ALA A 95 16.44 7.73 25.04
N CYS A 96 17.58 7.37 25.64
CA CYS A 96 18.60 6.55 24.98
C CYS A 96 18.11 5.11 24.78
N THR A 97 17.53 4.48 25.81
CA THR A 97 16.93 3.14 25.66
C THR A 97 15.77 3.14 24.69
N LEU A 98 14.91 4.16 24.70
CA LEU A 98 13.80 4.28 23.76
C LEU A 98 14.28 4.40 22.30
N ALA A 99 15.35 5.16 22.05
CA ALA A 99 15.98 5.23 20.74
C ALA A 99 16.53 3.87 20.29
N LYS A 100 17.17 3.10 21.20
CA LYS A 100 17.63 1.73 20.90
C LYS A 100 16.47 0.77 20.61
N VAL A 101 15.36 0.88 21.33
CA VAL A 101 14.15 0.08 21.08
C VAL A 101 13.57 0.41 19.70
N ARG A 102 13.51 1.69 19.31
CA ARG A 102 13.11 2.11 17.96
C ARG A 102 14.05 1.53 16.90
N GLU A 103 15.36 1.60 17.10
CA GLU A 103 16.35 0.98 16.22
C GLU A 103 16.14 -0.51 16.05
N GLN A 104 15.92 -1.23 17.15
CA GLN A 104 15.63 -2.65 17.10
C GLN A 104 14.30 -2.94 16.38
N GLN A 105 13.26 -2.15 16.63
CA GLN A 105 11.97 -2.30 15.97
C GLN A 105 12.09 -2.17 14.45
N VAL A 106 12.77 -1.11 13.97
CA VAL A 106 12.96 -0.92 12.54
C VAL A 106 13.87 -2.01 11.95
N ALA A 107 14.94 -2.40 12.65
CA ALA A 107 15.81 -3.49 12.23
C ALA A 107 15.04 -4.83 12.12
N ASP A 108 14.11 -5.12 13.03
CA ASP A 108 13.27 -6.32 12.97
C ASP A 108 12.34 -6.33 11.75
N VAL A 109 11.72 -5.17 11.44
CA VAL A 109 10.94 -5.01 10.21
C VAL A 109 11.81 -5.31 8.99
N LEU A 110 13.01 -4.73 8.93
CA LEU A 110 13.94 -4.95 7.82
C LEU A 110 14.37 -6.42 7.71
N ARG A 111 14.74 -7.08 8.82
CA ARG A 111 15.09 -8.50 8.81
C ARG A 111 13.98 -9.38 8.25
N ALA A 112 12.71 -9.08 8.57
CA ALA A 112 11.59 -9.84 8.07
C ALA A 112 11.37 -9.64 6.56
N ILE A 113 11.32 -8.40 6.08
CA ILE A 113 11.00 -8.09 4.67
C ILE A 113 12.14 -8.47 3.73
N LEU A 114 13.39 -8.43 4.19
CA LEU A 114 14.56 -8.77 3.40
C LEU A 114 14.58 -10.27 3.04
N LEU A 115 13.90 -11.12 3.82
CA LEU A 115 13.75 -12.54 3.57
C LEU A 115 12.54 -12.91 2.72
N TRP A 116 11.70 -11.95 2.34
CA TRP A 116 10.58 -12.21 1.43
C TRP A 116 11.11 -12.52 0.03
N THR A 117 10.74 -13.69 -0.50
CA THR A 117 11.16 -14.17 -1.82
C THR A 117 10.08 -13.95 -2.89
N ASP A 118 8.88 -13.54 -2.50
CA ASP A 118 7.72 -13.27 -3.33
C ASP A 118 6.84 -12.17 -2.73
N GLY A 119 5.90 -11.67 -3.54
CA GLY A 119 5.04 -10.54 -3.21
C GLY A 119 5.17 -9.38 -4.19
N LEU A 120 4.61 -8.22 -3.83
CA LEU A 120 4.57 -7.02 -4.65
C LEU A 120 5.31 -5.87 -3.96
N TRP A 121 5.95 -5.03 -4.76
CA TRP A 121 6.58 -3.80 -4.30
C TRP A 121 6.10 -2.59 -5.10
N LYS A 122 6.07 -1.43 -4.45
CA LYS A 122 5.78 -0.13 -5.07
C LYS A 122 6.68 0.94 -4.45
N PHE A 123 7.43 1.66 -5.27
CA PHE A 123 8.24 2.79 -4.85
C PHE A 123 7.64 4.12 -5.34
N ASP A 124 7.46 5.04 -4.39
CA ASP A 124 6.95 6.40 -4.62
C ASP A 124 7.96 7.45 -4.13
N GLN A 125 8.50 8.24 -5.06
CA GLN A 125 9.49 9.27 -4.79
C GLN A 125 8.91 10.56 -4.19
N ARG A 126 7.59 10.71 -4.16
CA ARG A 126 6.92 11.92 -3.65
C ARG A 126 6.61 11.81 -2.15
N VAL A 127 6.52 10.59 -1.63
CA VAL A 127 6.21 10.33 -0.23
C VAL A 127 7.42 10.67 0.65
N ARG A 128 7.16 11.38 1.75
CA ARG A 128 8.16 11.68 2.80
C ARG A 128 7.63 11.19 4.14
N LEU A 129 8.56 10.85 5.04
CA LEU A 129 8.23 10.53 6.43
C LEU A 129 7.73 11.81 7.13
N ALA A 130 6.56 11.76 7.75
CA ALA A 130 6.04 12.86 8.55
C ALA A 130 6.72 12.86 9.93
N GLY A 131 7.30 13.99 10.33
CA GLY A 131 7.88 14.18 11.67
C GLY A 131 9.30 13.64 11.87
N ASN A 132 9.74 13.61 13.15
CA ASN A 132 11.12 13.35 13.57
C ASN A 132 11.43 11.86 13.85
N ALA A 133 10.66 10.91 13.33
CA ALA A 133 10.81 9.47 13.59
C ALA A 133 12.02 8.81 12.89
N ARG A 134 13.11 9.56 12.70
CA ARG A 134 14.31 9.08 11.98
C ARG A 134 15.16 8.21 12.89
N VAL A 135 15.58 7.08 12.34
CA VAL A 135 16.45 6.12 13.02
C VAL A 135 17.68 5.88 12.17
N ARG A 136 18.85 5.81 12.82
CA ARG A 136 20.10 5.43 12.15
C ARG A 136 20.21 3.92 12.14
N ILE A 137 20.39 3.35 10.97
CA ILE A 137 20.43 1.89 10.78
C ILE A 137 21.61 1.54 9.89
N ASP A 138 22.41 0.56 10.33
CA ASP A 138 23.46 -0.01 9.51
C ASP A 138 22.87 -0.97 8.47
N VAL A 139 22.47 -0.39 7.34
CA VAL A 139 21.86 -1.12 6.22
C VAL A 139 22.83 -2.13 5.63
N SER A 140 24.12 -1.79 5.51
CA SER A 140 25.15 -2.67 4.94
C SER A 140 25.31 -3.95 5.75
N ARG A 141 25.30 -3.84 7.09
CA ARG A 141 25.30 -5.01 7.98
C ARG A 141 24.04 -5.85 7.81
N LEU A 142 22.85 -5.25 7.80
CA LEU A 142 21.58 -5.96 7.67
C LEU A 142 21.45 -6.70 6.33
N LEU A 143 21.84 -6.07 5.22
CA LEU A 143 21.81 -6.69 3.89
C LEU A 143 22.72 -7.91 3.80
N ARG A 144 23.92 -7.83 4.43
CA ARG A 144 24.84 -8.96 4.50
C ARG A 144 24.33 -10.10 5.38
N GLU A 145 23.78 -9.76 6.53
CA GLU A 145 23.17 -10.72 7.46
C GLU A 145 22.00 -11.44 6.77
N CYS A 146 21.13 -10.69 6.07
CA CYS A 146 20.03 -11.24 5.29
C CYS A 146 20.51 -12.30 4.28
N ALA A 147 21.58 -12.01 3.52
CA ALA A 147 22.07 -12.94 2.51
C ALA A 147 22.38 -14.33 3.11
N ARG A 148 22.88 -14.37 4.36
CA ARG A 148 23.17 -15.63 5.07
C ARG A 148 21.94 -16.49 5.35
N HIS A 149 20.77 -15.86 5.45
CA HIS A 149 19.50 -16.50 5.81
C HIS A 149 18.56 -16.71 4.61
N LEU A 150 18.89 -16.18 3.43
CA LEU A 150 18.11 -16.43 2.21
C LEU A 150 18.23 -17.89 1.75
N PRO A 151 17.14 -18.48 1.20
CA PRO A 151 17.19 -19.83 0.63
C PRO A 151 18.27 -19.96 -0.46
N GLU A 152 18.97 -21.10 -0.49
CA GLU A 152 20.07 -21.36 -1.43
C GLU A 152 19.60 -21.28 -2.88
N ASP A 153 18.48 -21.94 -3.19
CA ASP A 153 17.86 -21.93 -4.51
C ASP A 153 17.48 -20.52 -4.97
N PHE A 154 16.98 -19.70 -4.04
CA PHE A 154 16.61 -18.33 -4.35
C PHE A 154 17.85 -17.50 -4.71
N VAL A 155 18.92 -17.61 -3.93
CA VAL A 155 20.18 -16.92 -4.22
C VAL A 155 20.79 -17.44 -5.53
N ALA A 156 20.81 -18.75 -5.76
CA ALA A 156 21.29 -19.35 -7.00
C ALA A 156 20.51 -18.83 -8.22
N SER A 157 19.18 -18.66 -8.09
CA SER A 157 18.33 -18.08 -9.14
C SER A 157 18.71 -16.64 -9.49
N ARG A 158 19.37 -15.89 -8.59
CA ARG A 158 19.82 -14.52 -8.92
C ARG A 158 20.97 -14.51 -9.91
N PHE A 159 21.74 -15.59 -9.96
CA PHE A 159 22.86 -15.73 -10.89
C PHE A 159 22.44 -16.33 -12.24
N ASN A 160 21.22 -16.87 -12.42
CA ASN A 160 20.59 -17.25 -13.71
C ASN A 160 21.52 -17.76 -14.83
N GLY A 161 22.56 -18.55 -14.51
CA GLY A 161 23.54 -19.03 -15.48
C GLY A 161 24.46 -17.97 -16.09
N THR A 162 24.44 -16.74 -15.60
CA THR A 162 25.43 -15.71 -15.93
C THR A 162 26.70 -15.90 -15.10
N ASP A 163 27.85 -15.51 -15.66
CA ASP A 163 29.15 -15.56 -14.98
C ASP A 163 29.67 -14.13 -14.73
N PRO A 164 28.97 -13.33 -13.88
CA PRO A 164 29.32 -11.94 -13.66
C PRO A 164 30.70 -11.81 -13.02
N ALA A 165 31.42 -10.76 -13.40
CA ALA A 165 32.69 -10.41 -12.78
C ALA A 165 32.46 -9.55 -11.54
N PHE A 166 33.10 -9.93 -10.43
CA PHE A 166 33.09 -9.16 -9.21
C PHE A 166 34.48 -8.60 -8.94
N GLU A 167 34.51 -7.36 -8.48
CA GLU A 167 35.72 -6.71 -7.99
C GLU A 167 35.50 -6.17 -6.58
N ARG A 168 36.59 -6.07 -5.82
CA ARG A 168 36.55 -5.46 -4.51
C ARG A 168 36.24 -3.97 -4.62
N ALA A 169 35.18 -3.55 -3.94
CA ALA A 169 34.85 -2.14 -3.78
C ALA A 169 35.57 -1.55 -2.56
N PRO A 170 35.89 -0.24 -2.57
CA PRO A 170 36.49 0.46 -1.43
C PRO A 170 35.45 0.75 -0.33
N ALA A 171 34.63 -0.25 0.01
CA ALA A 171 33.63 -0.12 1.06
C ALA A 171 34.27 -0.28 2.44
N ASP A 172 33.92 0.64 3.34
CA ASP A 172 34.38 0.66 4.71
C ASP A 172 33.61 -0.38 5.54
N ILE A 173 34.02 -1.65 5.38
CA ILE A 173 33.38 -2.77 6.07
C ILE A 173 34.23 -3.14 7.25
N SER A 174 33.66 -3.03 8.45
CA SER A 174 34.30 -3.51 9.66
C SER A 174 34.64 -5.00 9.54
N GLN A 175 35.95 -5.31 9.51
CA GLN A 175 36.47 -6.67 9.39
C GLN A 175 35.95 -7.61 10.50
N GLN A 176 35.60 -7.05 11.67
CA GLN A 176 35.04 -7.80 12.81
C GLN A 176 33.69 -8.45 12.50
N SER A 177 33.03 -8.03 11.42
CA SER A 177 31.69 -8.49 11.09
C SER A 177 31.66 -9.57 10.00
N LEU A 178 32.76 -9.78 9.27
CA LEU A 178 32.89 -10.73 8.16
C LEU A 178 33.14 -12.15 8.65
N THR A 179 32.58 -13.15 7.97
CA THR A 179 32.98 -14.56 8.21
C THR A 179 34.34 -14.85 7.58
N ALA A 180 35.03 -15.91 8.01
CA ALA A 180 36.28 -16.35 7.38
C ALA A 180 36.13 -16.60 5.86
N ALA A 181 34.98 -17.14 5.45
CA ALA A 181 34.62 -17.34 4.04
C ALA A 181 34.49 -16.01 3.28
N GLU A 182 33.74 -15.06 3.84
CA GLU A 182 33.54 -13.73 3.25
C GLU A 182 34.87 -12.96 3.14
N SER A 183 35.70 -12.97 4.19
CA SER A 183 37.01 -12.33 4.19
C SER A 183 37.96 -12.94 3.16
N SER A 184 37.95 -14.27 3.02
CA SER A 184 38.77 -14.97 2.02
C SER A 184 38.32 -14.69 0.59
N LEU A 185 37.01 -14.59 0.35
CA LEU A 185 36.46 -14.24 -0.96
C LEU A 185 36.79 -12.78 -1.33
N LEU A 186 36.64 -11.86 -0.38
CA LEU A 186 36.88 -10.44 -0.60
C LEU A 186 38.36 -10.15 -0.94
N SER A 187 39.31 -10.84 -0.31
CA SER A 187 40.73 -10.69 -0.62
C SER A 187 41.15 -11.28 -1.97
N LYS A 188 40.32 -12.13 -2.56
CA LYS A 188 40.58 -12.79 -3.86
C LYS A 188 39.87 -12.11 -5.02
N ALA A 189 39.07 -11.07 -4.76
CA ALA A 189 38.31 -10.32 -5.76
C ALA A 189 39.08 -9.12 -6.36
N GLU A 190 40.41 -9.23 -6.44
CA GLU A 190 41.29 -8.25 -7.11
C GLU A 190 42.16 -9.03 -8.11
N PRO A 191 42.09 -8.83 -9.46
CA PRO A 191 41.25 -7.96 -10.32
C PRO A 191 39.78 -8.44 -10.49
N PRO A 192 38.93 -7.81 -11.35
CA PRO A 192 37.59 -8.30 -11.65
C PRO A 192 37.60 -9.79 -11.99
N THR A 193 37.05 -10.60 -11.08
CA THR A 193 37.13 -12.06 -11.15
C THR A 193 35.73 -12.60 -11.39
N LYS A 194 35.61 -13.46 -12.41
CA LYS A 194 34.34 -14.13 -12.74
C LYS A 194 33.83 -14.99 -11.58
N LEU A 195 32.52 -15.08 -11.45
CA LEU A 195 31.83 -15.88 -10.43
C LEU A 195 32.35 -17.31 -10.36
N SER A 196 32.49 -17.98 -11.51
CA SER A 196 33.02 -19.34 -11.64
C SER A 196 34.39 -19.50 -10.99
N LYS A 197 35.30 -18.56 -11.27
CA LYS A 197 36.65 -18.56 -10.72
C LYS A 197 36.67 -18.22 -9.23
N LEU A 198 35.83 -17.28 -8.78
CA LEU A 198 35.71 -16.96 -7.35
C LEU A 198 35.19 -18.15 -6.53
N ILE A 199 34.22 -18.90 -7.05
CA ILE A 199 33.69 -20.10 -6.40
C ILE A 199 34.77 -21.18 -6.26
N GLU A 200 35.55 -21.42 -7.33
CA GLU A 200 36.69 -22.35 -7.30
C GLU A 200 37.72 -21.95 -6.24
N LEU A 201 38.04 -20.66 -6.17
CA LEU A 201 38.98 -20.08 -5.23
C LEU A 201 38.47 -20.10 -3.77
N ALA A 202 37.15 -20.09 -3.56
CA ALA A 202 36.53 -20.07 -2.23
C ALA A 202 36.77 -21.36 -1.45
N ARG A 203 36.96 -22.50 -2.14
CA ARG A 203 37.02 -23.86 -1.54
C ARG A 203 35.80 -24.18 -0.68
N LEU A 204 34.64 -23.66 -1.06
CA LEU A 204 33.35 -23.90 -0.42
C LEU A 204 32.38 -24.50 -1.45
N ASN A 205 31.31 -25.13 -0.96
CA ASN A 205 30.21 -25.57 -1.83
C ASN A 205 29.65 -24.39 -2.64
N GLN A 206 29.22 -24.65 -3.87
CA GLN A 206 28.74 -23.64 -4.81
C GLN A 206 27.68 -22.70 -4.21
N GLU A 207 26.65 -23.24 -3.56
CA GLU A 207 25.56 -22.46 -2.95
C GLU A 207 26.07 -21.53 -1.84
N LYS A 208 26.98 -22.04 -0.99
CA LYS A 208 27.58 -21.26 0.10
C LYS A 208 28.47 -20.14 -0.43
N SER A 209 29.23 -20.40 -1.50
CA SER A 209 30.04 -19.41 -2.19
C SER A 209 29.16 -18.33 -2.82
N GLN A 210 28.12 -18.71 -3.56
CA GLN A 210 27.16 -17.78 -4.17
C GLN A 210 26.48 -16.90 -3.12
N ARG A 211 26.08 -17.47 -1.99
CA ARG A 211 25.48 -16.73 -0.88
C ARG A 211 26.44 -15.71 -0.26
N ALA A 212 27.69 -16.10 -0.01
CA ALA A 212 28.70 -15.20 0.51
C ALA A 212 29.01 -14.06 -0.47
N ILE A 213 29.18 -14.37 -1.76
CA ILE A 213 29.41 -13.38 -2.82
C ILE A 213 28.22 -12.43 -2.94
N TYR A 214 26.99 -12.96 -2.96
CA TYR A 214 25.77 -12.16 -3.03
C TYR A 214 25.63 -11.23 -1.82
N GLY A 215 25.91 -11.72 -0.60
CA GLY A 215 25.89 -10.89 0.61
C GLY A 215 26.95 -9.79 0.63
N LEU A 216 28.17 -10.11 0.18
CA LEU A 216 29.25 -9.14 0.01
C LEU A 216 28.90 -8.08 -1.03
N TRP A 217 28.34 -8.50 -2.17
CA TRP A 217 27.83 -7.57 -3.18
C TRP A 217 26.73 -6.70 -2.59
N LEU A 218 25.68 -7.26 -1.99
CA LEU A 218 24.57 -6.51 -1.39
C LEU A 218 25.05 -5.43 -0.41
N ALA A 219 26.00 -5.76 0.45
CA ALA A 219 26.60 -4.87 1.44
C ALA A 219 27.51 -3.78 0.86
N GLY A 220 27.80 -3.83 -0.45
CA GLY A 220 28.69 -2.89 -1.13
C GLY A 220 30.17 -3.28 -1.07
N ALA A 221 30.53 -4.45 -0.53
CA ALA A 221 31.91 -4.96 -0.48
C ALA A 221 32.45 -5.34 -1.85
N LEU A 222 31.55 -5.82 -2.70
CA LEU A 222 31.83 -6.19 -4.08
C LEU A 222 31.02 -5.30 -5.02
N HIS A 223 31.68 -4.87 -6.09
CA HIS A 223 31.05 -4.26 -7.24
C HIS A 223 30.81 -5.30 -8.34
N CYS A 224 29.69 -5.16 -9.04
CA CYS A 224 29.36 -5.93 -10.24
C CYS A 224 28.65 -4.99 -11.21
N SER A 225 29.31 -4.71 -12.33
CA SER A 225 28.83 -3.78 -13.35
C SER A 225 27.62 -4.31 -14.12
N ASP A 226 27.57 -5.62 -14.32
CA ASP A 226 26.57 -6.29 -15.19
C ASP A 226 25.31 -6.75 -14.43
N TRP A 227 25.11 -6.29 -13.18
CA TRP A 227 23.95 -6.70 -12.40
C TRP A 227 22.68 -6.00 -12.91
N PRO A 228 21.54 -6.71 -13.09
CA PRO A 228 20.28 -6.11 -13.51
C PRO A 228 19.86 -4.96 -12.60
N LYS A 229 19.45 -3.83 -13.19
CA LYS A 229 18.99 -2.64 -12.44
C LYS A 229 17.50 -2.45 -12.63
N THR A 230 16.77 -2.38 -11.53
CA THR A 230 15.32 -2.17 -11.49
C THR A 230 14.96 -0.71 -11.75
N PHE A 231 15.74 0.23 -11.23
CA PHE A 231 15.50 1.67 -11.35
C PHE A 231 16.15 2.31 -12.59
N ALA A 232 16.45 1.51 -13.62
CA ALA A 232 17.20 1.93 -14.81
C ALA A 232 16.40 2.76 -15.84
N ILE A 233 15.75 3.84 -15.40
CA ILE A 233 15.51 5.04 -16.24
C ILE A 233 15.68 6.27 -15.34
N ALA A 234 16.90 6.80 -15.32
CA ALA A 234 17.22 8.21 -15.01
C ALA A 234 18.56 8.62 -15.63
N ALA A 235 19.55 7.72 -15.71
CA ALA A 235 20.87 8.03 -16.29
C ALA A 235 20.91 8.04 -17.84
N ALA A 236 19.93 7.46 -18.53
CA ALA A 236 19.87 7.46 -20.00
C ALA A 236 19.24 8.72 -20.60
N ALA A 237 18.69 9.62 -19.77
CA ALA A 237 18.20 10.93 -20.21
C ALA A 237 19.36 11.94 -20.41
N GLU A 238 20.51 11.74 -19.76
CA GLU A 238 21.68 12.61 -19.92
C GLU A 238 22.55 12.22 -21.13
N ASN A 239 22.60 10.93 -21.50
CA ASN A 239 23.41 10.46 -22.64
C ASN A 239 22.65 10.35 -23.98
N ARG A 240 21.38 10.78 -24.04
CA ARG A 240 20.66 11.06 -25.30
C ARG A 240 20.61 12.55 -25.65
N ALA A 241 21.32 13.41 -24.91
CA ALA A 241 21.52 14.82 -25.23
C ALA A 241 22.69 15.08 -26.19
N GLY A 242 22.98 14.11 -27.07
CA GLY A 242 24.08 14.15 -28.03
C GLY A 242 23.64 13.87 -29.46
N SER A 243 22.45 14.29 -29.88
CA SER A 243 22.08 14.55 -31.28
C SER A 243 20.59 14.88 -31.35
N ALA A 244 20.24 16.12 -31.01
CA ALA A 244 19.06 16.79 -31.53
C ALA A 244 19.25 18.29 -31.29
N ALA A 245 19.16 19.07 -32.37
CA ALA A 245 19.29 20.52 -32.36
C ALA A 245 18.32 21.19 -31.35
N PRO A 246 18.70 22.35 -30.79
CA PRO A 246 18.05 22.91 -29.62
C PRO A 246 16.65 23.42 -29.95
N ILE A 247 15.64 22.82 -29.34
CA ILE A 247 14.38 23.53 -29.10
C ILE A 247 14.65 24.44 -27.91
N LYS A 248 14.64 25.75 -28.15
CA LYS A 248 14.72 26.80 -27.12
C LYS A 248 13.61 26.59 -26.09
N SER A 249 13.92 25.93 -24.98
CA SER A 249 13.23 26.17 -23.73
C SER A 249 13.82 27.47 -23.17
N GLU A 250 13.08 28.56 -23.33
CA GLU A 250 13.32 29.80 -22.60
C GLU A 250 13.46 29.48 -21.12
N ARG A 251 14.70 29.55 -20.67
CA ARG A 251 15.09 29.64 -19.27
C ARG A 251 14.62 31.02 -18.80
N LEU A 252 13.44 31.09 -18.21
CA LEU A 252 13.09 32.24 -17.39
C LEU A 252 13.91 32.13 -16.11
N GLU A 253 15.02 32.87 -16.09
CA GLU A 253 15.71 33.28 -14.87
C GLU A 253 14.69 33.92 -13.89
N PRO A 254 14.95 33.89 -12.58
CA PRO A 254 14.06 34.51 -11.60
C PRO A 254 14.09 36.02 -11.82
N GLU A 255 13.05 36.57 -12.46
CA GLU A 255 12.84 38.01 -12.47
C GLU A 255 12.72 38.50 -11.03
N SER A 256 13.52 39.51 -10.72
CA SER A 256 13.49 40.29 -9.49
C SER A 256 12.09 40.89 -9.31
N VAL A 257 11.31 40.29 -8.42
CA VAL A 257 9.99 40.83 -8.12
C VAL A 257 10.10 41.97 -7.13
N THR A 258 9.89 43.17 -7.67
CA THR A 258 9.68 44.42 -6.92
C THR A 258 8.51 44.24 -5.95
N ALA A 259 8.55 44.96 -4.82
CA ALA A 259 7.60 44.89 -3.68
C ALA A 259 6.10 45.08 -4.04
N SER A 260 5.80 45.43 -5.29
CA SER A 260 4.45 45.48 -5.87
C SER A 260 3.81 44.10 -6.04
N THR A 261 4.59 43.04 -6.22
CA THR A 261 4.13 41.71 -6.68
C THR A 261 3.89 40.69 -5.58
N GLU A 262 4.50 40.83 -4.40
CA GLU A 262 4.22 39.95 -3.25
C GLU A 262 2.78 40.15 -2.76
N LYS A 263 2.27 41.39 -2.84
CA LYS A 263 0.89 41.71 -2.50
C LYS A 263 -0.09 41.08 -3.49
N ASP A 264 0.24 41.06 -4.78
CA ASP A 264 -0.55 40.42 -5.83
C ASP A 264 -0.52 38.90 -5.72
N ALA A 265 0.64 38.30 -5.41
CA ALA A 265 0.79 36.86 -5.20
C ALA A 265 0.02 36.37 -3.96
N LYS A 266 0.04 37.15 -2.87
CA LYS A 266 -0.75 36.85 -1.67
C LYS A 266 -2.26 36.98 -1.94
N GLN A 267 -2.68 37.99 -2.68
CA GLN A 267 -4.08 38.15 -3.09
C GLN A 267 -4.55 37.02 -4.03
N GLU A 268 -3.70 36.56 -4.96
CA GLU A 268 -4.00 35.38 -5.78
C GLU A 268 -4.15 34.12 -4.92
N LEU A 269 -3.30 33.95 -3.90
CA LEU A 269 -3.34 32.79 -3.02
C LEU A 269 -4.58 32.80 -2.11
N GLU A 270 -4.96 33.96 -1.56
CA GLU A 270 -6.20 34.13 -0.79
C GLU A 270 -7.45 33.87 -1.65
N LYS A 271 -7.49 34.38 -2.88
CA LYS A 271 -8.57 34.09 -3.83
C LYS A 271 -8.64 32.60 -4.17
N PHE A 272 -7.50 31.96 -4.32
CA PHE A 272 -7.39 30.53 -4.60
C PHE A 272 -7.89 29.67 -3.42
N PHE A 273 -7.52 30.00 -2.18
CA PHE A 273 -8.05 29.34 -1.00
C PHE A 273 -9.56 29.54 -0.86
N ALA A 274 -10.05 30.76 -1.03
CA ALA A 274 -11.48 31.06 -0.99
C ALA A 274 -12.27 30.29 -2.08
N ARG A 275 -11.68 30.06 -3.25
CA ARG A 275 -12.27 29.23 -4.30
C ARG A 275 -12.32 27.75 -3.88
N LEU A 276 -11.22 27.22 -3.35
CA LEU A 276 -11.15 25.83 -2.89
C LEU A 276 -12.10 25.57 -1.72
N GLU A 277 -12.22 26.47 -0.76
CA GLU A 277 -13.17 26.34 0.36
C GLU A 277 -14.63 26.27 -0.13
N ARG A 278 -14.98 27.02 -1.17
CA ARG A 278 -16.32 27.01 -1.78
C ARG A 278 -16.58 25.81 -2.69
N ALA A 279 -15.53 25.15 -3.20
CA ALA A 279 -15.67 24.04 -4.14
C ALA A 279 -16.35 22.85 -3.46
N ALA A 280 -17.54 22.49 -3.91
CA ALA A 280 -18.34 21.40 -3.35
C ALA A 280 -17.98 20.03 -3.97
N ASP A 281 -17.29 20.03 -5.10
CA ASP A 281 -16.95 18.81 -5.84
C ASP A 281 -15.55 18.87 -6.50
N HIS A 282 -15.06 17.71 -6.96
CA HIS A 282 -13.73 17.60 -7.55
C HIS A 282 -13.58 18.37 -8.88
N TYR A 283 -14.69 18.66 -9.57
CA TYR A 283 -14.66 19.44 -10.81
C TYR A 283 -14.45 20.93 -10.51
N GLU A 284 -15.16 21.45 -9.51
CA GLU A 284 -14.99 22.81 -9.01
C GLU A 284 -13.59 23.00 -8.38
N VAL A 285 -13.04 21.98 -7.72
CA VAL A 285 -11.65 22.01 -7.21
C VAL A 285 -10.64 22.23 -8.34
N LEU A 286 -10.80 21.51 -9.46
CA LEU A 286 -9.94 21.64 -10.65
C LEU A 286 -10.31 22.79 -11.59
N ASP A 287 -11.39 23.53 -11.31
CA ASP A 287 -11.90 24.61 -12.15
C ASP A 287 -12.36 24.16 -13.55
N VAL A 288 -12.89 22.95 -13.64
CA VAL A 288 -13.34 22.37 -14.92
C VAL A 288 -14.83 22.07 -14.90
N VAL A 289 -15.46 22.13 -16.07
CA VAL A 289 -16.86 21.71 -16.22
C VAL A 289 -16.99 20.19 -16.10
N ARG A 290 -18.17 19.72 -15.67
CA ARG A 290 -18.40 18.27 -15.48
C ARG A 290 -18.27 17.43 -16.75
N GLN A 291 -18.46 18.06 -17.91
CA GLN A 291 -18.31 17.44 -19.22
C GLN A 291 -16.87 17.51 -19.76
N ALA A 292 -15.93 18.07 -18.98
CA ALA A 292 -14.55 18.29 -19.44
C ALA A 292 -13.89 16.98 -19.88
N THR A 293 -13.11 17.03 -20.94
CA THR A 293 -12.38 15.87 -21.45
C THR A 293 -11.20 15.52 -20.52
N ALA A 294 -10.64 14.31 -20.64
CA ALA A 294 -9.48 13.92 -19.85
C ALA A 294 -8.26 14.83 -20.11
N GLU A 295 -8.13 15.35 -21.33
CA GLU A 295 -7.08 16.28 -21.72
C GLU A 295 -7.26 17.65 -21.05
N GLU A 296 -8.50 18.16 -20.99
CA GLU A 296 -8.83 19.41 -20.29
C GLU A 296 -8.59 19.30 -18.78
N ILE A 297 -8.97 18.16 -18.17
CA ILE A 297 -8.72 17.88 -16.74
C ILE A 297 -7.23 17.84 -16.43
N LYS A 298 -6.44 17.21 -17.31
CA LYS A 298 -4.99 17.15 -17.19
C LYS A 298 -4.34 18.51 -17.38
N SER A 299 -4.80 19.30 -18.36
CA SER A 299 -4.33 20.67 -18.58
C SER A 299 -4.62 21.55 -17.36
N ALA A 300 -5.84 21.52 -16.85
CA ALA A 300 -6.26 22.30 -15.69
C ALA A 300 -5.44 21.95 -14.43
N TYR A 301 -5.20 20.65 -14.18
CA TYR A 301 -4.33 20.23 -13.09
C TYR A 301 -2.88 20.73 -13.25
N HIS A 302 -2.32 20.66 -14.46
CA HIS A 302 -0.97 21.15 -14.73
C HIS A 302 -0.86 22.67 -14.56
N ASP A 303 -1.87 23.43 -14.96
CA ASP A 303 -1.91 24.88 -14.77
C ASP A 303 -2.05 25.28 -13.30
N LEU A 304 -2.92 24.61 -12.55
CA LEU A 304 -3.03 24.79 -11.10
C LEU A 304 -1.74 24.39 -10.38
N ALA A 305 -1.12 23.30 -10.79
CA ALA A 305 0.14 22.85 -10.20
C ALA A 305 1.28 23.83 -10.51
N ARG A 306 1.36 24.39 -11.70
CA ARG A 306 2.37 25.41 -12.06
C ARG A 306 2.17 26.72 -11.31
N ARG A 307 0.91 27.14 -11.10
CA ARG A 307 0.58 28.40 -10.42
C ARG A 307 0.73 28.30 -8.91
N PHE A 308 0.30 27.19 -8.31
CA PHE A 308 0.14 27.03 -6.85
C PHE A 308 0.99 25.89 -6.27
N HIS A 309 2.09 25.49 -6.92
CA HIS A 309 2.98 24.46 -6.38
C HIS A 309 3.52 24.89 -5.00
N PRO A 310 3.51 24.01 -3.98
CA PRO A 310 3.98 24.36 -2.64
C PRO A 310 5.42 24.92 -2.60
N ASP A 311 6.34 24.33 -3.36
CA ASP A 311 7.75 24.80 -3.46
C ASP A 311 7.91 26.27 -3.88
N ARG A 312 6.97 26.84 -4.65
CA ARG A 312 7.05 28.23 -5.11
C ARG A 312 6.80 29.22 -3.97
N PHE A 313 6.05 28.83 -2.95
CA PHE A 313 5.59 29.72 -1.87
C PHE A 313 6.19 29.35 -0.51
N HIS A 314 6.80 28.16 -0.37
CA HIS A 314 7.43 27.70 0.88
C HIS A 314 8.56 28.60 1.38
N ARG A 315 9.23 29.35 0.50
CA ARG A 315 10.29 30.31 0.89
C ARG A 315 9.75 31.70 1.23
N SER A 316 8.59 32.09 0.68
CA SER A 316 8.06 33.46 0.74
C SER A 316 6.95 33.63 1.79
N HIS A 317 6.17 32.57 2.07
CA HIS A 317 5.03 32.58 3.00
C HIS A 317 5.03 31.36 3.93
N PRO A 318 6.01 31.27 4.87
CA PRO A 318 6.10 30.15 5.81
C PRO A 318 4.85 29.97 6.69
N GLU A 319 4.10 31.05 6.95
CA GLU A 319 2.87 31.07 7.73
C GLU A 319 1.68 30.37 7.03
N LEU A 320 1.67 30.35 5.68
CA LEU A 320 0.62 29.71 4.90
C LEU A 320 1.00 28.30 4.44
N ARG A 321 2.19 27.80 4.78
CA ARG A 321 2.72 26.51 4.32
C ARG A 321 1.74 25.35 4.47
N SER A 322 1.15 25.21 5.66
CA SER A 322 0.17 24.15 5.95
C SER A 322 -1.10 24.27 5.09
N GLN A 323 -1.58 25.50 4.83
CA GLN A 323 -2.75 25.74 3.99
C GLN A 323 -2.46 25.47 2.51
N ILE A 324 -1.26 25.82 2.03
CA ILE A 324 -0.80 25.54 0.66
C ILE A 324 -0.67 24.03 0.45
N ASP A 325 -0.05 23.32 1.39
CA ASP A 325 0.10 21.86 1.32
C ASP A 325 -1.26 21.15 1.31
N SER A 326 -2.21 21.60 2.15
CA SER A 326 -3.57 21.07 2.20
C SER A 326 -4.36 21.35 0.91
N ALA A 327 -4.29 22.59 0.40
CA ALA A 327 -4.91 22.99 -0.85
C ALA A 327 -4.40 22.17 -2.05
N PHE A 328 -3.08 21.96 -2.11
CA PHE A 328 -2.46 21.17 -3.17
C PHE A 328 -2.81 19.68 -3.06
N ALA A 329 -2.85 19.12 -1.85
CA ALA A 329 -3.30 17.74 -1.63
C ALA A 329 -4.75 17.53 -2.11
N ARG A 330 -5.63 18.50 -1.87
CA ARG A 330 -7.03 18.47 -2.33
C ARG A 330 -7.14 18.51 -3.86
N ILE A 331 -6.30 19.29 -4.54
CA ILE A 331 -6.22 19.33 -6.01
C ILE A 331 -5.68 18.02 -6.58
N ALA A 332 -4.63 17.46 -5.98
CA ALA A 332 -4.08 16.18 -6.39
C ALA A 332 -5.10 15.05 -6.25
N GLN A 333 -5.86 15.04 -5.15
CA GLN A 333 -6.95 14.09 -4.93
C GLN A 333 -8.06 14.24 -5.99
N ALA A 334 -8.46 15.47 -6.31
CA ALA A 334 -9.45 15.72 -7.35
C ALA A 334 -8.99 15.22 -8.72
N TYR A 335 -7.74 15.47 -9.08
CA TYR A 335 -7.15 14.97 -10.31
C TYR A 335 -7.06 13.44 -10.34
N GLU A 336 -6.66 12.79 -9.24
CA GLU A 336 -6.62 11.31 -9.16
C GLU A 336 -8.00 10.68 -9.42
N HIS A 337 -9.07 11.29 -8.91
CA HIS A 337 -10.43 10.78 -9.13
C HIS A 337 -10.99 11.11 -10.51
N LEU A 338 -10.62 12.24 -11.11
CA LEU A 338 -11.18 12.70 -12.38
C LEU A 338 -10.34 12.30 -13.62
N SER A 339 -9.05 12.01 -13.45
CA SER A 339 -8.14 11.63 -14.54
C SER A 339 -8.32 10.19 -15.01
N ASP A 340 -8.73 9.29 -14.12
CA ASP A 340 -9.10 7.92 -14.46
C ASP A 340 -10.60 7.83 -14.77
N GLN A 341 -10.95 7.35 -15.96
CA GLN A 341 -12.34 7.31 -16.41
C GLN A 341 -13.23 6.41 -15.54
N SER A 342 -12.67 5.36 -14.94
CA SER A 342 -13.39 4.46 -14.03
C SER A 342 -13.64 5.11 -12.66
N LEU A 343 -12.64 5.82 -12.12
CA LEU A 343 -12.76 6.56 -10.86
C LEU A 343 -13.70 7.77 -11.01
N ARG A 344 -13.65 8.45 -12.15
CA ARG A 344 -14.53 9.58 -12.49
C ARG A 344 -15.98 9.12 -12.58
N ALA A 345 -16.24 8.05 -13.30
CA ALA A 345 -17.59 7.46 -13.41
C ALA A 345 -18.11 6.94 -12.05
N ALA A 346 -17.23 6.45 -11.18
CA ALA A 346 -17.61 6.05 -9.82
C ALA A 346 -17.94 7.28 -8.95
N TYR A 347 -17.15 8.35 -9.06
CA TYR A 347 -17.35 9.61 -8.36
C TYR A 347 -18.67 10.29 -8.76
N ASP A 348 -18.96 10.36 -10.07
CA ASP A 348 -20.21 10.94 -10.60
C ASP A 348 -21.45 10.19 -10.13
N ARG A 349 -21.37 8.84 -10.09
CA ARG A 349 -22.45 7.98 -9.59
C ARG A 349 -22.73 8.17 -8.10
N ILE A 350 -21.70 8.37 -7.28
CA ILE A 350 -21.85 8.62 -5.84
C ILE A 350 -22.50 9.98 -5.59
N ARG A 351 -22.14 11.01 -6.37
CA ARG A 351 -22.75 12.35 -6.24
C ARG A 351 -24.17 12.43 -6.76
N ALA A 352 -24.50 11.77 -7.86
CA ALA A 352 -25.87 11.71 -8.38
C ALA A 352 -26.86 11.12 -7.36
N ARG A 353 -26.39 10.23 -6.47
CA ARG A 353 -27.18 9.67 -5.36
C ARG A 353 -27.29 10.58 -4.13
N ARG A 354 -26.44 11.62 -4.02
CA ARG A 354 -26.34 12.54 -2.86
C ARG A 354 -26.97 13.91 -3.09
N SER A 355 -27.46 14.22 -4.29
CA SER A 355 -28.18 15.48 -4.56
C SER A 355 -29.57 15.47 -3.91
N PRO A 356 -29.96 16.50 -3.14
CA PRO A 356 -31.33 16.64 -2.67
C PRO A 356 -32.26 16.94 -3.86
N LYS A 357 -33.40 16.26 -3.89
CA LYS A 357 -34.51 16.51 -4.84
C LYS A 357 -34.81 18.01 -4.88
N VAL A 358 -34.56 18.63 -6.03
CA VAL A 358 -35.26 19.87 -6.40
C VAL A 358 -36.58 19.41 -7.02
N GLU A 359 -37.67 19.63 -6.29
CA GLU A 359 -39.03 19.49 -6.79
C GLU A 359 -39.24 20.40 -7.99
N GLY A 360 -39.68 19.85 -9.11
CA GLY A 360 -39.91 20.62 -10.33
C GLY A 360 -40.38 19.76 -11.49
N GLN A 361 -41.68 19.45 -11.48
CA GLN A 361 -42.52 19.05 -12.62
C GLN A 361 -42.30 17.65 -13.22
N SER A 362 -43.21 16.74 -12.85
CA SER A 362 -43.56 15.58 -13.66
C SER A 362 -44.61 15.98 -14.72
N PRO A 363 -44.48 15.60 -15.99
CA PRO A 363 -45.64 15.36 -16.83
C PRO A 363 -46.11 13.92 -16.62
N LYS A 364 -47.42 13.79 -16.40
CA LYS A 364 -48.18 12.54 -16.29
C LYS A 364 -48.13 11.81 -17.63
N ILE A 365 -47.82 10.51 -17.62
CA ILE A 365 -48.37 9.55 -18.60
C ILE A 365 -48.80 8.30 -17.84
N ASP A 366 -50.03 7.89 -18.14
CA ASP A 366 -50.79 6.84 -17.49
C ASP A 366 -50.13 5.46 -17.53
N ARG A 367 -50.30 4.75 -16.42
CA ARG A 367 -50.16 3.30 -16.30
C ARG A 367 -51.12 2.62 -17.28
N GLN A 368 -50.61 1.74 -18.12
CA GLN A 368 -51.12 0.37 -18.23
C GLN A 368 -50.14 -0.58 -18.95
N GLN A 369 -49.81 -1.64 -18.21
CA GLN A 369 -49.43 -3.00 -18.61
C GLN A 369 -48.01 -3.32 -19.13
N SER A 370 -47.34 -4.10 -18.25
CA SER A 370 -46.45 -5.25 -18.46
C SER A 370 -45.05 -5.05 -19.03
N VAL A 371 -44.10 -5.08 -18.08
CA VAL A 371 -42.89 -5.93 -18.01
C VAL A 371 -42.25 -6.32 -19.35
N GLU A 372 -41.21 -5.58 -19.73
CA GLU A 372 -39.99 -6.14 -20.32
C GLU A 372 -38.87 -5.10 -20.20
N ALA A 373 -37.69 -5.59 -19.81
CA ALA A 373 -36.50 -4.78 -19.57
C ALA A 373 -35.76 -4.52 -20.89
N ALA A 374 -35.49 -3.26 -21.20
CA ALA A 374 -34.33 -2.82 -21.97
C ALA A 374 -34.23 -1.29 -21.94
N SER A 375 -33.09 -0.75 -21.49
CA SER A 375 -32.59 0.54 -21.96
C SER A 375 -31.07 0.61 -21.77
N ASP A 376 -30.36 0.13 -22.78
CA ASP A 376 -29.27 0.79 -23.50
C ASP A 376 -28.26 1.63 -22.72
N HIS A 377 -27.11 1.01 -22.42
CA HIS A 377 -25.79 1.62 -22.54
C HIS A 377 -24.81 0.59 -23.11
N GLU A 378 -24.11 0.93 -24.20
CA GLU A 378 -23.15 0.07 -24.88
C GLU A 378 -21.86 -0.20 -24.06
N PRO A 379 -21.13 -1.30 -24.35
CA PRO A 379 -20.54 -2.13 -23.30
C PRO A 379 -19.00 -2.15 -23.30
N ALA A 380 -18.41 -2.25 -22.10
CA ALA A 380 -17.16 -2.96 -21.91
C ALA A 380 -17.51 -4.41 -21.55
N SER A 381 -17.48 -5.28 -22.57
CA SER A 381 -17.72 -6.74 -22.54
C SER A 381 -18.89 -7.23 -21.68
N GLY A 382 -20.10 -7.13 -22.24
CA GLY A 382 -21.35 -7.70 -21.69
C GLY A 382 -21.38 -9.22 -21.54
N THR A 383 -20.27 -9.92 -21.74
CA THR A 383 -20.11 -11.36 -21.49
C THR A 383 -19.78 -11.67 -20.03
N GLU A 384 -19.04 -10.81 -19.31
CA GLU A 384 -18.59 -11.12 -17.93
C GLU A 384 -19.63 -10.72 -16.85
N ILE A 385 -20.29 -9.57 -17.01
CA ILE A 385 -21.36 -9.10 -16.11
C ILE A 385 -22.57 -10.06 -16.17
N ASN A 386 -22.93 -10.48 -17.39
CA ASN A 386 -23.98 -11.50 -17.57
C ASN A 386 -23.55 -12.84 -16.99
N ARG A 387 -22.28 -13.21 -17.07
CA ARG A 387 -21.79 -14.48 -16.50
C ARG A 387 -21.83 -14.48 -14.98
N ALA A 388 -21.42 -13.39 -14.31
CA ALA A 388 -21.47 -13.31 -12.86
C ALA A 388 -22.90 -13.42 -12.31
N GLU A 389 -23.85 -12.70 -12.93
CA GLU A 389 -25.26 -12.78 -12.57
C GLU A 389 -25.87 -14.16 -12.90
N VAL A 390 -25.55 -14.75 -14.06
CA VAL A 390 -26.01 -16.10 -14.43
C VAL A 390 -25.48 -17.14 -13.45
N SER A 391 -24.21 -17.08 -13.08
CA SER A 391 -23.63 -17.97 -12.06
C SER A 391 -24.30 -17.75 -10.70
N PHE A 392 -24.56 -16.50 -10.30
CA PHE A 392 -25.29 -16.22 -9.06
C PHE A 392 -26.71 -16.81 -9.06
N GLN A 393 -27.46 -16.62 -10.15
CA GLN A 393 -28.82 -17.18 -10.30
C GLN A 393 -28.80 -18.72 -10.33
N ALA A 394 -27.82 -19.33 -10.98
CA ALA A 394 -27.62 -20.78 -10.96
C ALA A 394 -27.37 -21.29 -9.53
N GLY A 395 -26.52 -20.60 -8.77
CA GLY A 395 -26.28 -20.89 -7.35
C GLY A 395 -27.57 -20.80 -6.51
N MET A 396 -28.38 -19.75 -6.72
CA MET A 396 -29.65 -19.57 -6.03
C MET A 396 -30.69 -20.66 -6.40
N ASN A 397 -30.73 -21.09 -7.66
CA ASN A 397 -31.60 -22.17 -8.10
C ASN A 397 -31.20 -23.51 -7.48
N LEU A 398 -29.90 -23.80 -7.39
CA LEU A 398 -29.40 -24.99 -6.71
C LEU A 398 -29.65 -24.96 -5.20
N LEU A 399 -29.58 -23.79 -4.57
CA LEU A 399 -29.98 -23.63 -3.17
C LEU A 399 -31.45 -23.95 -2.93
N LYS A 400 -32.35 -23.51 -3.81
CA LYS A 400 -33.78 -23.86 -3.74
C LYS A 400 -34.01 -25.37 -3.88
N GLN A 401 -33.13 -26.07 -4.60
CA GLN A 401 -33.14 -27.54 -4.73
C GLN A 401 -32.42 -28.25 -3.58
N ASN A 402 -31.98 -27.54 -2.54
CA ASN A 402 -31.20 -28.05 -1.42
C ASN A 402 -29.84 -28.67 -1.81
N ARG A 403 -29.31 -28.34 -3.00
CA ARG A 403 -28.02 -28.82 -3.53
C ARG A 403 -26.88 -27.86 -3.16
N ARG A 404 -26.59 -27.78 -1.86
CA ARG A 404 -25.69 -26.76 -1.28
C ARG A 404 -24.23 -26.85 -1.77
N GLU A 405 -23.70 -28.07 -1.92
CA GLU A 405 -22.30 -28.28 -2.34
C GLU A 405 -22.05 -27.75 -3.75
N GLU A 406 -22.99 -27.99 -4.66
CA GLU A 406 -22.90 -27.53 -6.05
C GLU A 406 -23.10 -26.02 -6.17
N ALA A 407 -24.04 -25.47 -5.38
CA ALA A 407 -24.27 -24.03 -5.32
C ALA A 407 -23.01 -23.24 -4.91
N THR A 408 -22.18 -23.82 -4.01
CA THR A 408 -20.92 -23.19 -3.56
C THR A 408 -20.02 -22.79 -4.72
N ARG A 409 -19.89 -23.62 -5.76
CA ARG A 409 -19.02 -23.35 -6.91
C ARG A 409 -19.51 -22.15 -7.72
N PHE A 410 -20.82 -22.06 -7.93
CA PHE A 410 -21.43 -20.98 -8.69
C PHE A 410 -21.40 -19.64 -7.94
N PHE A 411 -21.55 -19.65 -6.60
CA PHE A 411 -21.34 -18.44 -5.80
C PHE A 411 -19.87 -18.01 -5.75
N ALA A 412 -18.93 -18.96 -5.72
CA ALA A 412 -17.51 -18.66 -5.81
C ALA A 412 -17.19 -17.96 -7.15
N GLU A 413 -17.68 -18.51 -8.26
CA GLU A 413 -17.50 -17.91 -9.60
C GLU A 413 -18.09 -16.49 -9.64
N ALA A 414 -19.33 -16.30 -9.18
CA ALA A 414 -19.97 -14.98 -9.14
C ALA A 414 -19.16 -13.96 -8.31
N ALA A 415 -18.66 -14.35 -7.13
CA ALA A 415 -17.87 -13.48 -6.26
C ALA A 415 -16.48 -13.15 -6.84
N THR A 416 -15.89 -14.06 -7.63
CA THR A 416 -14.60 -13.84 -8.30
C THR A 416 -14.73 -12.92 -9.51
N LEU A 417 -15.82 -13.04 -10.28
CA LEU A 417 -16.08 -12.23 -11.47
C LEU A 417 -16.46 -10.79 -11.11
N GLU A 418 -17.23 -10.59 -10.03
CA GLU A 418 -17.57 -9.25 -9.53
C GLU A 418 -17.19 -9.06 -8.05
N PRO A 419 -15.91 -8.78 -7.75
CA PRO A 419 -15.43 -8.61 -6.38
C PRO A 419 -16.00 -7.39 -5.65
N ARG A 420 -16.72 -6.49 -6.33
CA ARG A 420 -17.33 -5.28 -5.75
C ARG A 420 -18.83 -5.45 -5.46
N GLN A 421 -19.41 -6.62 -5.73
CA GLN A 421 -20.81 -6.90 -5.50
C GLN A 421 -21.01 -7.59 -4.14
N ALA A 422 -21.64 -6.89 -3.19
CA ALA A 422 -21.78 -7.36 -1.80
C ALA A 422 -22.56 -8.67 -1.68
N ARG A 423 -23.69 -8.80 -2.40
CA ARG A 423 -24.54 -10.00 -2.39
C ARG A 423 -23.81 -11.29 -2.75
N TYR A 424 -22.92 -11.26 -3.75
CA TYR A 424 -22.23 -12.47 -4.22
C TYR A 424 -21.27 -12.98 -3.17
N ARG A 425 -20.49 -12.07 -2.57
CA ARG A 425 -19.59 -12.37 -1.46
C ARG A 425 -20.32 -12.88 -0.23
N ALA A 426 -21.45 -12.26 0.11
CA ALA A 426 -22.24 -12.66 1.26
C ALA A 426 -22.76 -14.10 1.13
N HIS A 427 -23.37 -14.43 -0.01
CA HIS A 427 -23.88 -15.78 -0.26
C HIS A 427 -22.78 -16.82 -0.43
N TYR A 428 -21.64 -16.46 -1.03
CA TYR A 428 -20.47 -17.34 -1.07
C TYR A 428 -19.96 -17.64 0.34
N GLY A 429 -19.77 -16.61 1.17
CA GLY A 429 -19.38 -16.76 2.57
C GLY A 429 -20.37 -17.61 3.38
N GLN A 430 -21.67 -17.44 3.14
CA GLN A 430 -22.73 -18.25 3.76
C GLN A 430 -22.64 -19.74 3.39
N MET A 431 -22.24 -20.07 2.16
CA MET A 431 -22.07 -21.48 1.74
C MET A 431 -20.91 -22.15 2.48
N LEU A 432 -19.88 -21.39 2.83
CA LEU A 432 -18.68 -21.90 3.49
C LEU A 432 -18.84 -22.16 4.99
N ILE A 433 -19.91 -21.64 5.65
CA ILE A 433 -20.15 -21.81 7.09
C ILE A 433 -20.24 -23.30 7.49
N GLY A 434 -20.75 -24.15 6.61
CA GLY A 434 -20.86 -25.61 6.84
C GLY A 434 -19.58 -26.41 6.63
N GLN A 435 -18.54 -25.81 6.05
CA GLN A 435 -17.28 -26.49 5.73
C GLN A 435 -16.23 -26.21 6.80
N ALA A 436 -15.84 -27.24 7.56
CA ALA A 436 -14.99 -27.08 8.76
C ALA A 436 -13.62 -26.43 8.47
N ASN A 437 -13.07 -26.62 7.26
CA ASN A 437 -11.79 -26.08 6.81
C ASN A 437 -11.89 -24.66 6.19
N MET A 438 -13.09 -24.19 5.84
CA MET A 438 -13.28 -22.91 5.13
C MET A 438 -13.85 -21.78 6.00
N ARG A 439 -13.94 -21.99 7.31
CA ARG A 439 -14.52 -21.01 8.26
C ARG A 439 -13.83 -19.64 8.24
N ARG A 440 -12.50 -19.60 8.02
CA ARG A 440 -11.75 -18.34 7.90
C ARG A 440 -12.09 -17.58 6.63
N VAL A 441 -12.29 -18.30 5.52
CA VAL A 441 -12.66 -17.70 4.23
C VAL A 441 -14.10 -17.17 4.31
N ALA A 442 -15.00 -17.91 4.95
CA ALA A 442 -16.38 -17.47 5.23
C ALA A 442 -16.42 -16.12 5.96
N GLU A 443 -15.59 -15.96 7.00
CA GLU A 443 -15.52 -14.72 7.79
C GLU A 443 -15.05 -13.54 6.94
N VAL A 444 -14.00 -13.73 6.14
CA VAL A 444 -13.45 -12.69 5.26
C VAL A 444 -14.46 -12.24 4.20
N GLU A 445 -15.16 -13.18 3.56
CA GLU A 445 -16.13 -12.82 2.51
C GLU A 445 -17.36 -12.10 3.08
N LEU A 446 -17.85 -12.51 4.25
CA LEU A 446 -18.96 -11.82 4.93
C LEU A 446 -18.56 -10.43 5.44
N GLN A 447 -17.33 -10.26 5.94
CA GLN A 447 -16.80 -8.94 6.30
C GLN A 447 -16.60 -8.05 5.08
N ALA A 448 -16.12 -8.59 3.96
CA ALA A 448 -15.99 -7.86 2.71
C ALA A 448 -17.36 -7.42 2.16
N ALA A 449 -18.40 -8.27 2.26
CA ALA A 449 -19.76 -7.90 1.91
C ALA A 449 -20.29 -6.75 2.79
N LEU A 450 -20.04 -6.79 4.10
CA LEU A 450 -20.41 -5.73 5.04
C LEU A 450 -19.58 -4.45 4.86
N ALA A 451 -18.36 -4.52 4.33
CA ALA A 451 -17.59 -3.34 3.97
C ALA A 451 -18.19 -2.61 2.76
N LEU A 452 -18.84 -3.35 1.85
CA LEU A 452 -19.53 -2.80 0.68
C LEU A 452 -20.94 -2.30 1.03
N GLU A 453 -21.67 -3.03 1.88
CA GLU A 453 -23.01 -2.66 2.36
C GLU A 453 -23.09 -2.72 3.91
N PRO A 454 -22.62 -1.69 4.63
CA PRO A 454 -22.51 -1.71 6.10
C PRO A 454 -23.85 -1.77 6.85
N GLU A 455 -24.93 -1.31 6.22
CA GLU A 455 -26.27 -1.24 6.81
C GLU A 455 -27.12 -2.47 6.50
N ASN A 456 -26.60 -3.45 5.75
CA ASN A 456 -27.37 -4.63 5.37
C ASN A 456 -27.53 -5.58 6.57
N SER A 457 -28.75 -5.64 7.12
CA SER A 457 -29.08 -6.45 8.29
C SER A 457 -28.91 -7.96 8.02
N SER A 458 -29.28 -8.43 6.82
CA SER A 458 -29.17 -9.85 6.43
C SER A 458 -27.71 -10.35 6.42
N TYR A 459 -26.75 -9.56 5.93
CA TYR A 459 -25.34 -9.97 5.95
C TYR A 459 -24.77 -10.03 7.36
N ARG A 460 -25.24 -9.16 8.26
CA ARG A 460 -24.87 -9.23 9.68
C ARG A 460 -25.42 -10.48 10.35
N VAL A 461 -26.64 -10.91 9.98
CA VAL A 461 -27.21 -12.19 10.43
C VAL A 461 -26.35 -13.36 9.92
N MET A 462 -25.95 -13.37 8.64
CA MET A 462 -25.07 -14.42 8.10
C MET A 462 -23.72 -14.50 8.83
N LEU A 463 -23.13 -13.36 9.20
CA LEU A 463 -21.91 -13.33 10.01
C LEU A 463 -22.14 -13.83 11.44
N ALA A 464 -23.27 -13.49 12.04
CA ALA A 464 -23.66 -14.01 13.35
C ALA A 464 -23.88 -15.53 13.34
N GLU A 465 -24.43 -16.09 12.26
CA GLU A 465 -24.56 -17.54 12.07
C GLU A 465 -23.21 -18.24 12.05
N LEU A 466 -22.22 -17.66 11.35
CA LEU A 466 -20.85 -18.16 11.34
C LEU A 466 -20.26 -18.16 12.75
N TYR A 467 -20.41 -17.06 13.50
CA TYR A 467 -19.92 -16.98 14.88
C TYR A 467 -20.65 -17.94 15.82
N ARG A 468 -21.94 -18.19 15.62
CA ARG A 468 -22.68 -19.24 16.35
C ARG A 468 -22.10 -20.62 16.05
N ALA A 469 -21.88 -20.96 14.77
CA ALA A 469 -21.30 -22.24 14.37
C ALA A 469 -19.87 -22.46 14.91
N LEU A 470 -19.13 -21.37 15.14
CA LEU A 470 -17.81 -21.36 15.77
C LEU A 470 -17.84 -21.43 17.31
N GLY A 471 -19.02 -21.39 17.94
CA GLY A 471 -19.16 -21.33 19.39
C GLY A 471 -18.89 -19.95 20.01
N LEU A 472 -18.68 -18.91 19.19
CA LEU A 472 -18.38 -17.54 19.60
C LEU A 472 -19.68 -16.76 19.93
N ARG A 473 -20.44 -17.24 20.92
CA ARG A 473 -21.79 -16.74 21.27
C ARG A 473 -21.85 -15.22 21.46
N ARG A 474 -20.89 -14.64 22.20
CA ARG A 474 -20.86 -13.18 22.45
C ARG A 474 -20.67 -12.35 21.18
N ARG A 475 -19.87 -12.84 20.22
CA ARG A 475 -19.68 -12.14 18.93
C ARG A 475 -20.93 -12.25 18.07
N ALA A 476 -21.56 -13.43 18.04
CA ALA A 476 -22.82 -13.64 17.35
C ALA A 476 -23.91 -12.69 17.88
N GLU A 477 -24.05 -12.56 19.20
CA GLU A 477 -24.99 -11.63 19.83
C GLU A 477 -24.70 -10.17 19.45
N GLY A 478 -23.43 -9.75 19.45
CA GLY A 478 -23.04 -8.40 19.06
C GLY A 478 -23.41 -8.06 17.61
N GLU A 479 -23.22 -8.98 16.66
CA GLU A 479 -23.64 -8.75 15.26
C GLU A 479 -25.16 -8.75 15.11
N LEU A 480 -25.89 -9.57 15.88
CA LEU A 480 -27.36 -9.61 15.84
C LEU A 480 -27.99 -8.33 16.39
N GLN A 481 -27.43 -7.78 17.46
CA GLN A 481 -27.86 -6.49 17.98
C GLN A 481 -27.65 -5.37 16.95
N ARG A 482 -26.53 -5.39 16.20
CA ARG A 482 -26.29 -4.44 15.11
C ARG A 482 -27.20 -4.70 13.90
N ALA A 483 -27.53 -5.94 13.60
CA ALA A 483 -28.50 -6.29 12.57
C ALA A 483 -29.88 -5.71 12.91
N LEU A 484 -30.31 -5.85 14.17
CA LEU A 484 -31.58 -5.29 14.69
C LEU A 484 -31.56 -3.77 14.83
N ALA A 485 -30.39 -3.17 15.03
CA ALA A 485 -30.24 -1.71 14.99
C ALA A 485 -30.42 -1.15 13.57
N ALA A 486 -29.96 -1.88 12.56
CA ALA A 486 -30.14 -1.52 11.15
C ALA A 486 -31.56 -1.82 10.65
N ASP A 487 -32.13 -2.96 11.04
CA ASP A 487 -33.50 -3.36 10.74
C ASP A 487 -34.17 -4.01 11.97
N PRO A 488 -34.96 -3.25 12.74
CA PRO A 488 -35.64 -3.75 13.92
C PRO A 488 -36.63 -4.89 13.67
N LYS A 489 -37.09 -5.06 12.42
CA LYS A 489 -38.09 -6.06 12.03
C LYS A 489 -37.47 -7.33 11.44
N ASN A 490 -36.14 -7.46 11.42
CA ASN A 490 -35.49 -8.64 10.87
C ASN A 490 -35.81 -9.90 11.71
N GLU A 491 -36.70 -10.75 11.17
CA GLU A 491 -37.19 -11.95 11.85
C GLU A 491 -36.08 -12.98 12.12
N GLU A 492 -35.16 -13.17 11.15
CA GLU A 492 -34.03 -14.10 11.29
C GLU A 492 -33.11 -13.68 12.44
N ALA A 493 -32.86 -12.38 12.59
CA ALA A 493 -32.05 -11.85 13.67
C ALA A 493 -32.68 -12.11 15.05
N HIS A 494 -34.00 -11.90 15.20
CA HIS A 494 -34.74 -12.20 16.43
C HIS A 494 -34.73 -13.69 16.76
N LEU A 495 -35.01 -14.55 15.77
CA LEU A 495 -35.00 -16.01 15.95
C LEU A 495 -33.60 -16.49 16.37
N LEU A 496 -32.56 -16.05 15.67
CA LEU A 496 -31.19 -16.45 15.97
C LEU A 496 -30.75 -15.96 17.35
N LEU A 497 -31.09 -14.72 17.73
CA LEU A 497 -30.78 -14.16 19.04
C LEU A 497 -31.51 -14.93 20.17
N SER A 498 -32.76 -15.33 19.95
CA SER A 498 -33.51 -16.15 20.90
C SER A 498 -32.89 -17.54 21.09
N SER A 499 -32.34 -18.13 20.01
CA SER A 499 -31.67 -19.44 20.04
C SER A 499 -30.34 -19.41 20.79
N LEU A 500 -29.67 -18.26 20.89
CA LEU A 500 -28.40 -18.10 21.60
C LEU A 500 -28.56 -17.92 23.12
N LYS A 501 -29.75 -17.54 23.58
CA LYS A 501 -30.09 -17.32 24.99
C LYS A 501 -30.56 -18.59 25.71
N LYS A 502 -30.89 -19.64 24.96
CA LYS A 502 -31.13 -21.00 25.48
C LYS A 502 -29.79 -21.74 25.55
#